data_AF-A0A941PXB8-F1
#
_entry.id   AF-A0A941PXB8-F1
#
_cell.length_a   1.000
_cell.length_b   1.000
_cell.length_c   1.000
_cell.angle_alpha   90.00
_cell.angle_beta   90.00
_cell.angle_gamma   90.00
#
_symmetry.space_group_name_H-M   'P 1'
#
loop_
_entity.id
_entity.type
_entity.pdbx_description
1 polymer ?
#
loop_
_entity_poly.entity_id
_entity_poly.type
_entity_poly.pdbx_seq_one_letter_code
_entity_poly.pdbx_strand_id
1 'polypeptide(L)'
;MSVEAAERPGSSASRARARRRRGTPAWQLALAGAALFSATAGTIYWLAARPGVHAPVAAVPPAPPAASAPASQAQAPLRPLSADRVQRMVDEMSERVKRDPKDSSAWAMLAHSYGMLGRQDESIKAYARLAELLPNDAQVLADYAEALAAAKERSFQGEPARLLKRALAADAHNMKALLLAGTEAFDRHAYREAIGFWERAKAASNDARVTQQIDSGLAEARLLAARPASAPAAKAAAARPASAAAAASAAASGRTVSGRIVLAPALQSQASPDDTLFVFARPTLGSRMPVALLRKKVRDLPLEFRLDDSMAMVPDIHLSALSAVVVGARISKRGDATPHAGDMEGLSAPVTVGARDVKITITEVLK
;
A
#
# COMPACT_ATOMS: atom_id res chain seq x y z
N MET A 1 -82.16 -3.10 -37.27
CA MET A 1 -82.39 -1.65 -37.36
C MET A 1 -81.17 -0.98 -36.74
N SER A 2 -80.35 -0.15 -37.36
CA SER A 2 -80.25 0.38 -38.72
C SER A 2 -78.88 1.06 -38.77
N VAL A 3 -78.07 0.75 -39.79
CA VAL A 3 -77.27 1.63 -40.68
C VAL A 3 -76.41 2.75 -40.04
N GLU A 4 -75.17 3.14 -40.42
CA GLU A 4 -74.26 2.96 -41.56
C GLU A 4 -72.87 3.51 -41.13
N ALA A 5 -71.80 3.08 -41.84
CA ALA A 5 -70.62 3.82 -42.35
C ALA A 5 -70.11 5.11 -41.69
N ALA A 6 -68.85 5.55 -41.81
CA ALA A 6 -67.57 5.07 -42.30
C ALA A 6 -66.62 6.28 -42.09
N GLU A 7 -65.34 6.03 -41.80
CA GLU A 7 -64.18 6.72 -42.41
C GLU A 7 -62.91 6.45 -41.59
N ARG A 8 -61.96 5.78 -42.24
CA ARG A 8 -60.51 5.93 -42.09
C ARG A 8 -60.00 6.50 -43.43
N PRO A 9 -58.73 6.91 -43.62
CA PRO A 9 -57.57 6.98 -42.71
C PRO A 9 -56.77 8.31 -42.81
N GLY A 10 -55.79 8.52 -41.92
CA GLY A 10 -54.87 9.66 -42.09
C GLY A 10 -53.71 9.74 -41.12
N SER A 11 -52.63 9.04 -41.46
CA SER A 11 -51.23 9.47 -41.29
C SER A 11 -50.56 9.57 -39.90
N SER A 12 -49.42 8.89 -39.82
CA SER A 12 -48.21 9.18 -39.02
C SER A 12 -48.30 9.05 -37.49
N ALA A 13 -47.94 7.92 -36.90
CA ALA A 13 -46.57 7.43 -36.69
C ALA A 13 -45.68 8.36 -35.83
N SER A 14 -45.83 8.27 -34.51
CA SER A 14 -44.74 8.52 -33.56
C SER A 14 -44.88 7.60 -32.35
N ARG A 15 -44.57 6.32 -32.54
CA ARG A 15 -44.37 5.37 -31.43
C ARG A 15 -43.07 5.72 -30.72
N ALA A 16 -43.16 6.61 -29.72
CA ALA A 16 -42.13 6.80 -28.72
C ALA A 16 -42.01 5.49 -27.91
N ARG A 17 -41.01 4.66 -28.23
CA ARG A 17 -40.62 3.53 -27.39
C ARG A 17 -40.05 4.08 -26.09
N ALA A 18 -40.89 4.15 -25.07
CA ALA A 18 -40.47 4.29 -23.68
C ALA A 18 -39.60 3.08 -23.30
N ARG A 19 -38.27 3.23 -23.41
CA ARG A 19 -37.33 2.32 -22.74
C ARG A 19 -37.48 2.55 -21.24
N ARG A 20 -38.29 1.71 -20.59
CA ARG A 20 -38.23 1.48 -19.14
C ARG A 20 -36.80 1.06 -18.79
N ARG A 21 -35.99 2.01 -18.31
CA ARG A 21 -34.77 1.71 -17.56
C ARG A 21 -35.23 1.04 -16.27
N ARG A 22 -35.07 -0.27 -16.16
CA ARG A 22 -35.11 -0.97 -14.88
C ARG A 22 -33.93 -0.45 -14.07
N GLY A 23 -34.21 0.35 -13.05
CA GLY A 23 -33.22 0.78 -12.06
C GLY A 23 -32.77 -0.43 -11.26
N THR A 24 -31.47 -0.70 -11.29
CA THR A 24 -30.82 -1.61 -10.34
C THR A 24 -30.59 -0.86 -9.02
N PRO A 25 -30.89 -1.47 -7.86
CA PRO A 25 -30.79 -0.80 -6.57
C PRO A 25 -29.32 -0.58 -6.14
N ALA A 26 -29.01 0.65 -5.73
CA ALA A 26 -27.67 1.17 -5.45
C ALA A 26 -27.13 0.80 -4.05
N TRP A 27 -27.00 -0.50 -3.75
CA TRP A 27 -26.38 -0.96 -2.49
C TRP A 27 -25.27 -2.01 -2.67
N GLN A 28 -24.75 -2.21 -3.89
CA GLN A 28 -23.68 -3.18 -4.16
C GLN A 28 -22.48 -2.57 -4.88
N LEU A 29 -21.79 -1.63 -4.22
CA LEU A 29 -20.37 -1.33 -4.46
C LEU A 29 -19.78 -0.77 -3.16
N ALA A 30 -19.62 -1.63 -2.17
CA ALA A 30 -18.72 -1.40 -1.06
C ALA A 30 -18.08 -2.77 -0.78
N LEU A 31 -16.76 -2.86 -0.99
CA LEU A 31 -15.81 -3.82 -0.41
C LEU A 31 -14.61 -3.91 -1.35
N ALA A 32 -13.49 -3.26 -0.97
CA ALA A 32 -12.14 -3.82 -1.00
C ALA A 32 -11.10 -2.70 -0.85
N GLY A 33 -11.05 -2.10 0.35
CA GLY A 33 -9.98 -1.17 0.74
C GLY A 33 -9.37 -1.62 2.05
N ALA A 34 -8.55 -2.67 2.04
CA ALA A 34 -7.72 -3.03 3.20
C ALA A 34 -6.71 -4.12 2.84
N ALA A 35 -5.46 -3.74 2.55
CA ALA A 35 -4.26 -4.46 3.01
C ALA A 35 -2.99 -3.87 2.36
N LEU A 36 -2.39 -2.86 3.00
CA LEU A 36 -0.98 -2.82 3.45
C LEU A 36 -0.57 -1.38 3.75
N PHE A 37 -0.71 -0.97 5.00
CA PHE A 37 0.35 -0.26 5.74
C PHE A 37 -0.02 -0.40 7.21
N SER A 38 0.07 -1.64 7.67
CA SER A 38 0.12 -1.93 9.10
C SER A 38 1.58 -1.77 9.51
N ALA A 39 1.80 -0.83 10.43
CA ALA A 39 3.03 -0.56 11.15
C ALA A 39 4.09 0.38 10.52
N THR A 40 3.77 1.67 10.39
CA THR A 40 4.74 2.78 10.61
C THR A 40 4.12 4.10 11.10
N ALA A 41 2.94 4.10 11.75
CA ALA A 41 2.37 5.33 12.33
C ALA A 41 2.78 5.57 13.81
N GLY A 42 3.62 4.69 14.39
CA GLY A 42 3.99 4.74 15.82
C GLY A 42 5.47 5.00 16.13
N THR A 43 6.34 5.13 15.12
CA THR A 43 7.80 5.13 15.34
C THR A 43 8.53 6.42 14.94
N ILE A 44 7.83 7.45 14.48
CA ILE A 44 8.45 8.75 14.12
C ILE A 44 8.39 9.78 15.28
N TYR A 45 7.67 9.50 16.37
CA TYR A 45 7.44 10.48 17.46
C TYR A 45 8.24 10.26 18.75
N TRP A 46 9.50 9.80 18.70
CA TRP A 46 10.29 9.62 19.93
C TRP A 46 11.55 10.48 20.08
N LEU A 47 11.82 11.48 19.24
CA LEU A 47 13.09 12.24 19.41
C LEU A 47 12.99 13.75 19.17
N ALA A 48 12.06 14.44 19.83
CA ALA A 48 12.02 15.91 19.81
C ALA A 48 11.60 16.58 21.13
N ALA A 49 11.82 15.94 22.28
CA ALA A 49 11.63 16.59 23.59
C ALA A 49 12.91 16.55 24.43
N ARG A 50 13.84 17.45 24.12
CA ARG A 50 14.79 17.96 25.11
C ARG A 50 14.84 19.49 25.00
N PRO A 51 14.37 20.24 26.01
CA PRO A 51 14.60 21.67 26.06
C PRO A 51 16.08 21.90 26.37
N GLY A 52 16.76 22.60 25.48
CA GLY A 52 18.07 23.16 25.76
C GLY A 52 17.94 24.33 26.72
N VAL A 53 18.73 24.31 27.79
CA VAL A 53 19.14 25.53 28.51
C VAL A 53 20.66 25.46 28.62
N HIS A 54 21.32 26.45 28.02
CA HIS A 54 22.76 26.63 28.08
C HIS A 54 23.18 27.21 29.43
N ALA A 55 24.25 26.68 30.03
CA ALA A 55 25.23 27.46 30.78
C ALA A 55 26.56 26.68 30.92
N PRO A 56 27.72 27.35 30.89
CA PRO A 56 29.03 26.72 30.87
C PRO A 56 29.55 26.49 32.29
N VAL A 57 30.14 25.32 32.58
CA VAL A 57 30.90 25.12 33.83
C VAL A 57 32.20 24.38 33.53
N ALA A 58 33.25 24.92 34.14
CA ALA A 58 34.67 24.66 34.00
C ALA A 58 35.11 23.19 34.07
N ALA A 59 36.27 22.94 33.46
CA ALA A 59 37.02 21.69 33.52
C ALA A 59 37.40 21.31 34.96
N VAL A 60 37.15 20.04 35.32
CA VAL A 60 37.66 19.38 36.53
C VAL A 60 38.47 18.16 36.09
N PRO A 61 39.70 17.94 36.61
CA PRO A 61 40.58 16.84 36.23
C PRO A 61 40.10 15.47 36.78
N PRO A 62 40.57 14.33 36.23
CA PRO A 62 40.07 13.00 36.60
C PRO A 62 40.65 12.52 37.95
N ALA A 63 39.79 11.96 38.80
CA ALA A 63 40.16 11.28 40.04
C ALA A 63 39.79 9.77 39.99
N PRO A 64 40.45 8.90 40.78
CA PRO A 64 40.77 7.50 40.45
C PRO A 64 39.69 6.47 40.87
N PRO A 65 39.81 5.16 40.54
CA PRO A 65 38.70 4.22 40.57
C PRO A 65 38.46 3.67 41.99
N ALA A 66 37.21 3.62 42.42
CA ALA A 66 36.82 2.98 43.67
C ALA A 66 35.54 2.14 43.50
N ALA A 67 35.75 0.83 43.64
CA ALA A 67 34.91 -0.20 44.25
C ALA A 67 33.39 -0.25 43.97
N SER A 68 33.00 -1.38 43.42
CA SER A 68 31.65 -1.88 43.19
C SER A 68 30.80 -2.01 44.47
N ALA A 69 29.57 -1.50 44.43
CA ALA A 69 28.41 -2.06 45.15
C ALA A 69 27.13 -1.83 44.32
N PRO A 70 26.15 -2.75 44.37
CA PRO A 70 25.17 -2.92 43.30
C PRO A 70 23.94 -2.04 43.53
N ALA A 71 23.58 -1.24 42.53
CA ALA A 71 22.27 -0.61 42.47
C ALA A 71 21.62 -0.98 41.15
N SER A 72 20.84 -2.06 41.20
CA SER A 72 19.74 -2.34 40.29
C SER A 72 18.82 -1.12 40.20
N GLN A 73 19.19 -0.13 39.40
CA GLN A 73 18.23 0.63 38.63
C GLN A 73 18.19 -0.03 37.27
N ALA A 74 17.52 -1.18 37.29
CA ALA A 74 16.96 -1.79 36.11
C ALA A 74 16.36 -0.66 35.27
N GLN A 75 16.85 -0.57 34.04
CA GLN A 75 16.18 0.09 32.94
C GLN A 75 14.70 -0.29 33.04
N ALA A 76 13.88 0.62 33.57
CA ALA A 76 12.45 0.43 33.51
C ALA A 76 12.14 0.32 32.01
N PRO A 77 11.54 -0.78 31.52
CA PRO A 77 11.08 -0.81 30.15
C PRO A 77 10.18 0.41 29.99
N LEU A 78 10.45 1.23 28.97
CA LEU A 78 9.59 2.35 28.59
C LEU A 78 8.18 1.78 28.46
N ARG A 79 7.37 1.93 29.52
CA ARG A 79 6.00 1.43 29.52
C ARG A 79 5.29 2.18 28.38
N PRO A 80 4.61 1.47 27.46
CA PRO A 80 3.77 2.15 26.48
C PRO A 80 2.85 3.12 27.24
N LEU A 81 2.68 4.34 26.72
CA LEU A 81 1.76 5.31 27.28
C LEU A 81 0.38 4.64 27.35
N SER A 82 -0.09 4.32 28.56
CA SER A 82 -1.39 3.67 28.72
C SER A 82 -2.48 4.63 28.24
N ALA A 83 -3.57 4.09 27.69
CA ALA A 83 -4.70 4.88 27.23
C ALA A 83 -5.19 5.86 28.32
N ASP A 84 -5.22 5.42 29.58
CA ASP A 84 -5.58 6.26 30.73
C ASP A 84 -4.66 7.46 30.94
N ARG A 85 -3.35 7.30 30.65
CA ARG A 85 -2.39 8.41 30.75
C ARG A 85 -2.63 9.43 29.64
N VAL A 86 -2.88 8.96 28.41
CA VAL A 86 -3.19 9.83 27.27
C VAL A 86 -4.53 10.54 27.50
N GLN A 87 -5.52 9.88 28.09
CA GLN A 87 -6.80 10.50 28.45
C GLN A 87 -6.62 11.62 29.48
N ARG A 88 -5.81 11.42 30.53
CA ARG A 88 -5.51 12.51 31.48
C ARG A 88 -4.82 13.70 30.81
N MET A 89 -3.93 13.45 29.85
CA MET A 89 -3.30 14.54 29.08
C MET A 89 -4.34 15.31 28.26
N VAL A 90 -5.31 14.62 27.64
CA VAL A 90 -6.43 15.27 26.95
C VAL A 90 -7.22 16.16 27.90
N ASP A 91 -7.56 15.67 29.10
CA ASP A 91 -8.34 16.42 30.07
C ASP A 91 -7.60 17.69 30.52
N GLU A 92 -6.31 17.56 30.87
CA GLU A 92 -5.47 18.68 31.30
C GLU A 92 -5.30 19.72 30.19
N MET A 93 -4.97 19.27 28.97
CA MET A 93 -4.78 20.18 27.84
C MET A 93 -6.10 20.84 27.42
N SER A 94 -7.23 20.15 27.55
CA SER A 94 -8.56 20.72 27.29
C SER A 94 -8.88 21.88 28.23
N GLU A 95 -8.56 21.76 29.53
CA GLU A 95 -8.71 22.87 30.47
C GLU A 95 -7.72 24.01 30.21
N ARG A 96 -6.51 23.68 29.76
CA ARG A 96 -5.51 24.69 29.41
C ARG A 96 -5.94 25.53 28.21
N VAL A 97 -6.45 24.92 27.14
CA VAL A 97 -6.94 25.66 25.96
C VAL A 97 -8.24 26.42 26.22
N LYS A 98 -9.04 26.02 27.21
CA LYS A 98 -10.20 26.82 27.67
C LYS A 98 -9.77 28.11 28.37
N ARG A 99 -8.74 28.03 29.22
CA ARG A 99 -8.19 29.20 29.94
C ARG A 99 -7.41 30.13 29.01
N ASP A 100 -6.61 29.55 28.12
CA ASP A 100 -5.87 30.29 27.09
C ASP A 100 -6.10 29.69 25.70
N PRO A 101 -7.09 30.20 24.94
CA PRO A 101 -7.38 29.73 23.58
C PRO A 101 -6.27 30.00 22.54
N LYS A 102 -5.21 30.73 22.91
CA LYS A 102 -4.06 31.03 22.03
C LYS A 102 -2.84 30.17 22.34
N ASP A 103 -2.91 29.28 23.33
CA ASP A 103 -1.81 28.38 23.69
C ASP A 103 -1.61 27.28 22.63
N SER A 104 -0.77 27.57 21.64
CA SER A 104 -0.46 26.65 20.55
C SER A 104 0.19 25.36 21.03
N SER A 105 0.97 25.39 22.12
CA SER A 105 1.59 24.18 22.68
C SER A 105 0.53 23.23 23.26
N ALA A 106 -0.43 23.77 24.01
CA ALA A 106 -1.54 22.99 24.55
C ALA A 106 -2.41 22.40 23.44
N TRP A 107 -2.71 23.18 22.40
CA TRP A 107 -3.43 22.69 21.22
C TRP A 107 -2.67 21.58 20.48
N ALA A 108 -1.34 21.67 20.35
CA ALA A 108 -0.51 20.65 19.70
C ALA A 108 -0.52 19.33 20.46
N MET A 109 -0.33 19.38 21.77
CA MET A 109 -0.43 18.20 22.64
C MET A 109 -1.83 17.59 22.60
N LEU A 110 -2.87 18.42 22.60
CA LEU A 110 -4.25 17.97 22.52
C LEU A 110 -4.54 17.25 21.19
N ALA A 111 -4.13 17.84 20.07
CA ALA A 111 -4.31 17.26 18.73
C ALA A 111 -3.63 15.89 18.60
N HIS A 112 -2.38 15.78 19.07
CA HIS A 112 -1.63 14.52 19.05
C HIS A 112 -2.25 13.47 19.97
N SER A 113 -2.66 13.86 21.18
CA SER A 113 -3.28 12.95 22.15
C SER A 113 -4.61 12.39 21.65
N TYR A 114 -5.42 13.22 20.97
CA TYR A 114 -6.64 12.73 20.31
C TYR A 114 -6.33 11.71 19.22
N GLY A 115 -5.31 11.95 18.39
CA GLY A 115 -4.86 10.99 17.37
C GLY A 115 -4.43 9.65 17.97
N MET A 116 -3.69 9.67 19.09
CA MET A 116 -3.27 8.46 19.80
C MET A 116 -4.44 7.64 20.37
N LEU A 117 -5.52 8.30 20.77
CA LEU A 117 -6.75 7.64 21.26
C LEU A 117 -7.69 7.20 20.13
N GLY A 118 -7.32 7.43 18.86
CA GLY A 118 -8.19 7.15 17.71
C GLY A 118 -9.36 8.12 17.55
N ARG A 119 -9.37 9.23 18.31
CA ARG A 119 -10.38 10.29 18.28
C ARG A 119 -10.10 11.27 17.15
N GLN A 120 -10.30 10.80 15.91
CA GLN A 120 -9.83 11.50 14.71
C GLN A 120 -10.51 12.85 14.49
N ASP A 121 -11.83 12.95 14.70
CA ASP A 121 -12.57 14.19 14.49
C ASP A 121 -12.11 15.31 15.43
N GLU A 122 -11.83 14.97 16.69
CA GLU A 122 -11.31 15.91 17.67
C GLU A 122 -9.85 16.30 17.39
N SER A 123 -9.03 15.35 16.93
CA SER A 123 -7.67 15.63 16.48
C SER A 123 -7.67 16.64 15.33
N ILE A 124 -8.52 16.43 14.33
CA ILE A 124 -8.69 17.33 13.17
C ILE A 124 -9.11 18.73 13.62
N LYS A 125 -10.08 18.85 14.54
CA LYS A 125 -10.52 20.16 15.07
C LYS A 125 -9.39 20.89 15.81
N ALA A 126 -8.62 20.17 16.62
CA ALA A 126 -7.47 20.74 17.33
C ALA A 126 -6.37 21.18 16.36
N TYR A 127 -6.07 20.38 15.33
CA TYR A 127 -5.14 20.77 14.26
C TYR A 127 -5.63 21.96 13.42
N ALA A 128 -6.93 22.04 13.15
CA ALA A 128 -7.51 23.21 12.48
C ALA A 128 -7.28 24.48 13.30
N ARG A 129 -7.48 24.42 14.62
CA ARG A 129 -7.21 25.54 15.51
C ARG A 129 -5.72 25.91 15.57
N LEU A 130 -4.82 24.92 15.55
CA LEU A 130 -3.39 25.17 15.43
C LEU A 130 -3.03 25.87 14.13
N ALA A 131 -3.59 25.44 13.01
CA ALA A 131 -3.33 26.03 11.71
C ALA A 131 -3.88 27.48 11.61
N GLU A 132 -4.86 27.86 12.42
CA GLU A 132 -5.28 29.26 12.57
C GLU A 132 -4.28 30.10 13.39
N LEU A 133 -3.74 29.52 14.47
CA LEU A 133 -2.76 30.20 15.34
C LEU A 133 -1.39 30.30 14.68
N LEU A 134 -1.01 29.30 13.88
CA LEU A 134 0.29 29.13 13.24
C LEU A 134 0.12 28.86 11.74
N PRO A 135 -0.37 29.83 10.95
CA PRO A 135 -0.77 29.61 9.56
C PRO A 135 0.37 29.30 8.58
N ASN A 136 1.62 29.57 8.98
CA ASN A 136 2.84 29.37 8.21
C ASN A 136 3.80 28.37 8.88
N ASP A 137 3.36 27.63 9.89
CA ASP A 137 4.18 26.56 10.46
C ASP A 137 4.05 25.30 9.60
N ALA A 138 5.14 24.93 8.92
CA ALA A 138 5.15 23.81 7.99
C ALA A 138 4.83 22.47 8.68
N GLN A 139 5.27 22.29 9.92
CA GLN A 139 5.05 21.05 10.66
C GLN A 139 3.58 20.92 11.04
N VAL A 140 2.97 21.99 11.56
CA VAL A 140 1.53 22.03 11.89
C VAL A 140 0.68 21.76 10.66
N LEU A 141 1.00 22.38 9.52
CA LEU A 141 0.27 22.17 8.27
C LEU A 141 0.41 20.72 7.76
N ALA A 142 1.59 20.12 7.88
CA ALA A 142 1.81 18.72 7.48
C ALA A 142 1.10 17.73 8.41
N ASP A 143 1.12 17.97 9.73
CA ASP A 143 0.40 17.18 10.72
C ASP A 143 -1.11 17.27 10.50
N TYR A 144 -1.62 18.47 10.21
CA TYR A 144 -3.04 18.66 9.91
C TYR A 144 -3.47 17.96 8.62
N ALA A 145 -2.64 18.01 7.57
CA ALA A 145 -2.89 17.29 6.33
C ALA A 145 -2.96 15.78 6.56
N GLU A 146 -2.06 15.22 7.38
CA GLU A 146 -2.08 13.80 7.74
C GLU A 146 -3.34 13.42 8.52
N ALA A 147 -3.72 14.21 9.53
CA ALA A 147 -4.94 13.96 10.32
C ALA A 147 -6.19 13.93 9.44
N LEU A 148 -6.32 14.87 8.50
CA LEU A 148 -7.41 14.90 7.53
C LEU A 148 -7.39 13.69 6.58
N ALA A 149 -6.20 13.30 6.11
CA ALA A 149 -6.06 12.13 5.24
C ALA A 149 -6.41 10.83 5.98
N ALA A 150 -6.00 10.70 7.25
CA ALA A 150 -6.29 9.55 8.09
C ALA A 150 -7.80 9.30 8.25
N ALA A 151 -8.61 10.37 8.32
CA ALA A 151 -10.07 10.26 8.38
C ALA A 151 -10.73 9.90 7.03
N LYS A 152 -10.03 10.04 5.90
CA LYS A 152 -10.55 9.80 4.55
C LYS A 152 -9.83 8.66 3.84
N GLU A 153 -9.70 7.52 4.51
CA GLU A 153 -9.06 6.31 3.96
C GLU A 153 -7.62 6.56 3.44
N ARG A 154 -6.88 7.46 4.09
CA ARG A 154 -5.53 7.92 3.70
C ARG A 154 -5.46 8.66 2.36
N SER A 155 -6.57 9.21 1.89
CA SER A 155 -6.58 10.05 0.70
C SER A 155 -6.04 11.45 1.01
N PHE A 156 -4.99 11.86 0.31
CA PHE A 156 -4.47 13.24 0.36
C PHE A 156 -5.20 14.19 -0.61
N GLN A 157 -6.24 13.72 -1.30
CA GLN A 157 -6.96 14.53 -2.28
C GLN A 157 -7.75 15.68 -1.64
N GLY A 158 -7.76 16.83 -2.31
CA GLY A 158 -8.47 18.03 -1.86
C GLY A 158 -7.68 18.85 -0.84
N GLU A 159 -8.23 19.06 0.35
CA GLU A 159 -7.65 19.94 1.37
C GLU A 159 -6.28 19.47 1.90
N PRO A 160 -6.03 18.16 2.18
CA PRO A 160 -4.71 17.70 2.60
C PRO A 160 -3.60 18.08 1.61
N ALA A 161 -3.82 17.90 0.29
CA ALA A 161 -2.87 18.31 -0.74
C ALA A 161 -2.60 19.83 -0.74
N ARG A 162 -3.61 20.66 -0.46
CA ARG A 162 -3.43 22.12 -0.34
C ARG A 162 -2.59 22.48 0.89
N LEU A 163 -2.83 21.81 2.01
CA LEU A 163 -2.05 21.98 3.24
C LEU A 163 -0.59 21.56 3.03
N LEU A 164 -0.33 20.44 2.36
CA LEU A 164 1.03 19.99 2.03
C LEU A 164 1.76 21.00 1.13
N LYS A 165 1.08 21.57 0.12
CA LYS A 165 1.65 22.64 -0.71
C LYS A 165 2.00 23.88 0.10
N ARG A 166 1.13 24.30 1.02
CA ARG A 166 1.40 25.42 1.94
C ARG A 166 2.55 25.11 2.88
N ALA A 167 2.61 23.90 3.43
CA ALA A 167 3.70 23.45 4.29
C ALA A 167 5.05 23.53 3.56
N LEU A 168 5.13 23.03 2.34
CA LEU A 168 6.34 23.08 1.51
C LEU A 168 6.70 24.49 1.03
N ALA A 169 5.73 25.40 0.96
CA ALA A 169 5.99 26.82 0.69
C ALA A 169 6.54 27.55 1.93
N ALA A 170 6.10 27.15 3.13
CA ALA A 170 6.62 27.69 4.39
C ALA A 170 8.02 27.15 4.71
N ASP A 171 8.25 25.85 4.49
CA ASP A 171 9.54 25.20 4.62
C ASP A 171 9.71 24.11 3.55
N ALA A 172 10.58 24.39 2.58
CA ALA A 172 10.89 23.47 1.49
C ALA A 172 11.64 22.21 1.94
N HIS A 173 12.19 22.18 3.16
CA HIS A 173 12.95 21.06 3.71
C HIS A 173 12.19 20.30 4.80
N ASN A 174 10.93 20.66 5.08
CA ASN A 174 10.14 19.95 6.07
C ASN A 174 9.97 18.48 5.67
N MET A 175 10.61 17.60 6.45
CA MET A 175 10.69 16.16 6.18
C MET A 175 9.32 15.53 5.97
N LYS A 176 8.39 15.81 6.88
CA LYS A 176 7.05 15.22 6.87
C LYS A 176 6.26 15.69 5.66
N ALA A 177 6.27 16.99 5.37
CA ALA A 177 5.60 17.54 4.21
C ALA A 177 6.14 16.93 2.90
N LEU A 178 7.46 16.72 2.78
CA LEU A 178 8.07 16.07 1.63
C LEU A 178 7.65 14.60 1.49
N LEU A 179 7.65 13.83 2.59
CA LEU A 179 7.23 12.43 2.58
C LEU A 179 5.76 12.27 2.17
N LEU A 180 4.88 13.10 2.73
CA LEU A 180 3.45 13.06 2.45
C LEU A 180 3.13 13.58 1.04
N ALA A 181 3.81 14.62 0.58
CA ALA A 181 3.65 15.12 -0.80
C ALA A 181 4.13 14.10 -1.84
N GLY A 182 5.22 13.38 -1.55
CA GLY A 182 5.67 12.28 -2.40
C GLY A 182 4.65 11.13 -2.44
N THR A 183 4.02 10.82 -1.31
CA THR A 183 2.94 9.81 -1.23
C THR A 183 1.70 10.25 -2.02
N GLU A 184 1.24 11.48 -1.84
CA GLU A 184 0.14 12.05 -2.64
C GLU A 184 0.44 12.01 -4.14
N ALA A 185 1.66 12.39 -4.54
CA ALA A 185 2.09 12.36 -5.93
C ALA A 185 2.17 10.93 -6.49
N PHE A 186 2.56 9.96 -5.66
CA PHE A 186 2.59 8.56 -6.02
C PHE A 186 1.17 8.01 -6.23
N ASP A 187 0.23 8.31 -5.33
CA ASP A 187 -1.16 7.86 -5.39
C ASP A 187 -1.89 8.36 -6.66
N ARG A 188 -1.53 9.55 -7.15
CA ARG A 188 -2.04 10.10 -8.43
C ARG A 188 -1.21 9.69 -9.65
N HIS A 189 -0.32 8.71 -9.52
CA HIS A 189 0.57 8.19 -10.57
C HIS A 189 1.57 9.21 -11.15
N ALA A 190 1.81 10.33 -10.46
CA ALA A 190 2.81 11.32 -10.83
C ALA A 190 4.19 10.92 -10.30
N TYR A 191 4.67 9.74 -10.74
CA TYR A 191 5.85 9.09 -10.19
C TYR A 191 7.12 9.95 -10.25
N ARG A 192 7.30 10.75 -11.30
CA ARG A 192 8.45 11.68 -11.42
C ARG A 192 8.44 12.75 -10.33
N GLU A 193 7.26 13.24 -9.97
CA GLU A 193 7.12 14.25 -8.92
C GLU A 193 7.30 13.62 -7.53
N ALA A 194 6.75 12.41 -7.33
CA ALA A 194 6.98 11.62 -6.13
C ALA A 194 8.48 11.39 -5.86
N ILE A 195 9.23 11.02 -6.91
CA ILE A 195 10.69 10.86 -6.84
C ILE A 195 11.36 12.15 -6.36
N GLY A 196 10.99 13.30 -6.92
CA GLY A 196 11.57 14.58 -6.53
C GLY A 196 11.34 14.93 -5.06
N PHE A 197 10.14 14.68 -4.53
CA PHE A 197 9.86 14.91 -3.11
C PHE A 197 10.61 13.96 -2.19
N TRP A 198 10.64 12.67 -2.52
CA TRP A 198 11.31 11.65 -1.72
C TRP A 198 12.83 11.75 -1.76
N GLU A 199 13.44 12.18 -2.87
CA GLU A 199 14.89 12.48 -2.90
C GLU A 199 15.24 13.65 -1.97
N ARG A 200 14.44 14.70 -1.96
CA ARG A 200 14.60 15.84 -1.03
C ARG A 200 14.40 15.39 0.42
N ALA A 201 13.40 14.55 0.69
CA ALA A 201 13.18 13.98 2.02
C ALA A 201 14.40 13.14 2.44
N LYS A 202 14.94 12.31 1.54
CA LYS A 202 16.14 11.52 1.83
C LYS A 202 17.34 12.41 2.18
N ALA A 203 17.57 13.46 1.39
CA ALA A 203 18.68 14.38 1.58
C ALA A 203 18.60 15.16 2.91
N ALA A 204 17.40 15.40 3.43
CA ALA A 204 17.19 16.08 4.70
C ALA A 204 17.27 15.13 5.92
N SER A 205 17.41 13.82 5.73
CA SER A 205 17.36 12.83 6.82
C SER A 205 18.73 12.27 7.15
N ASN A 206 19.06 12.23 8.44
CA ASN A 206 20.26 11.59 8.96
C ASN A 206 20.00 10.17 9.51
N ASP A 207 18.76 9.69 9.46
CA ASP A 207 18.37 8.39 9.99
C ASP A 207 18.45 7.31 8.88
N ALA A 208 19.31 6.31 9.10
CA ALA A 208 19.53 5.18 8.19
C ALA A 208 18.25 4.35 7.93
N ARG A 209 17.37 4.21 8.92
CA ARG A 209 16.11 3.45 8.77
C ARG A 209 15.12 4.22 7.91
N VAL A 210 14.99 5.52 8.15
CA VAL A 210 14.10 6.40 7.38
C VAL A 210 14.57 6.46 5.93
N THR A 211 15.86 6.67 5.70
CA THR A 211 16.45 6.70 4.35
C THR A 211 16.28 5.36 3.62
N GLN A 212 16.42 4.21 4.29
CA GLN A 212 16.14 2.90 3.71
C GLN A 212 14.67 2.72 3.28
N GLN A 213 13.73 3.22 4.09
CA GLN A 213 12.30 3.21 3.73
C GLN A 213 12.04 4.07 2.49
N ILE A 214 12.62 5.27 2.44
CA ILE A 214 12.51 6.16 1.29
C ILE A 214 13.13 5.53 0.03
N ASP A 215 14.27 4.85 0.16
CA ASP A 215 14.93 4.17 -0.97
C ASP A 215 14.06 3.09 -1.60
N SER A 216 13.30 2.36 -0.77
CA SER A 216 12.37 1.34 -1.25
C SER A 216 11.25 1.98 -2.11
N GLY A 217 10.67 3.10 -1.65
CA GLY A 217 9.66 3.84 -2.41
C GLY A 217 10.22 4.50 -3.66
N LEU A 218 11.43 5.05 -3.60
CA LEU A 218 12.13 5.63 -4.75
C LEU A 218 12.42 4.60 -5.84
N ALA A 219 12.84 3.39 -5.47
CA ALA A 219 13.07 2.30 -6.42
C ALA A 219 11.76 1.95 -7.15
N GLU A 220 10.66 1.80 -6.42
CA GLU A 220 9.34 1.52 -7.00
C GLU A 220 8.88 2.64 -7.93
N ALA A 221 8.91 3.91 -7.48
CA ALA A 221 8.50 5.04 -8.28
C ALA A 221 9.35 5.18 -9.56
N ARG A 222 10.66 4.92 -9.51
CA ARG A 222 11.54 4.95 -10.70
C ARG A 222 11.16 3.87 -11.71
N LEU A 223 10.86 2.65 -11.24
CA LEU A 223 10.40 1.56 -12.11
C LEU A 223 9.07 1.90 -12.79
N LEU A 224 8.13 2.49 -12.04
CA LEU A 224 6.84 2.94 -12.57
C LEU A 224 6.96 4.14 -13.51
N ALA A 225 7.88 5.07 -13.25
CA ALA A 225 8.17 6.22 -14.11
C ALA A 225 8.92 5.85 -15.41
N ALA A 226 9.68 4.75 -15.41
CA ALA A 226 10.44 4.26 -16.56
C ALA A 226 9.59 3.42 -17.52
N ARG A 227 8.39 2.97 -17.09
CA ARG A 227 7.40 2.44 -18.03
C ARG A 227 7.07 3.54 -19.04
N PRO A 228 7.13 3.28 -20.36
CA PRO A 228 6.67 4.26 -21.33
C PRO A 228 5.24 4.63 -20.94
N ALA A 229 4.97 5.93 -20.81
CA ALA A 229 3.64 6.44 -20.59
C ALA A 229 2.81 6.12 -21.85
N SER A 230 2.36 4.88 -21.97
CA SER A 230 1.25 4.54 -22.84
C SER A 230 0.06 5.31 -22.28
N ALA A 231 -0.23 6.43 -22.95
CA ALA A 231 -1.46 7.19 -22.88
C ALA A 231 -2.68 6.25 -22.74
N PRO A 232 -3.78 6.72 -22.11
CA PRO A 232 -4.85 5.86 -21.64
C PRO A 232 -5.35 4.95 -22.75
N ALA A 233 -5.45 3.65 -22.44
CA ALA A 233 -6.01 2.59 -23.28
C ALA A 233 -7.54 2.75 -23.43
N ALA A 234 -7.99 3.93 -23.83
CA ALA A 234 -9.39 4.27 -24.03
C ALA A 234 -9.54 5.16 -25.27
N LYS A 235 -8.97 4.76 -26.43
CA LYS A 235 -9.50 5.12 -27.77
C LYS A 235 -8.82 4.48 -28.99
N ALA A 236 -7.83 3.60 -28.85
CA ALA A 236 -7.15 2.99 -30.01
C ALA A 236 -7.66 1.59 -30.41
N ALA A 237 -8.69 1.04 -29.75
CA ALA A 237 -9.21 -0.29 -30.03
C ALA A 237 -10.27 -0.35 -31.15
N ALA A 238 -10.58 0.76 -31.84
CA ALA A 238 -11.66 0.79 -32.83
C ALA A 238 -11.22 0.72 -34.30
N ALA A 239 -9.93 0.63 -34.61
CA ALA A 239 -9.49 0.50 -36.00
C ALA A 239 -8.13 -0.18 -36.14
N ARG A 240 -8.10 -1.51 -36.12
CA ARG A 240 -7.02 -2.26 -36.80
C ARG A 240 -7.57 -3.58 -37.35
N PRO A 241 -7.27 -3.93 -38.62
CA PRO A 241 -7.92 -5.04 -39.31
C PRO A 241 -7.44 -6.40 -38.80
N ALA A 242 -8.31 -7.40 -38.93
CA ALA A 242 -8.18 -8.77 -38.44
C ALA A 242 -6.94 -9.57 -38.91
N SER A 243 -6.07 -8.99 -39.74
CA SER A 243 -4.81 -9.61 -40.18
C SER A 243 -3.69 -9.54 -39.13
N ALA A 244 -3.81 -8.71 -38.08
CA ALA A 244 -2.81 -8.63 -37.01
C ALA A 244 -3.02 -9.67 -35.88
N ALA A 245 -4.19 -10.30 -35.82
CA ALA A 245 -4.52 -11.28 -34.77
C ALA A 245 -3.78 -12.63 -34.96
N ALA A 246 -3.52 -13.03 -36.21
CA ALA A 246 -2.78 -14.26 -36.50
C ALA A 246 -1.27 -14.13 -36.20
N ALA A 247 -0.68 -12.95 -36.44
CA ALA A 247 0.72 -12.68 -36.08
C ALA A 247 0.92 -12.44 -34.58
N ALA A 248 -0.09 -11.91 -33.87
CA ALA A 248 -0.07 -11.76 -32.42
C ALA A 248 -0.20 -13.10 -31.68
N SER A 249 -0.92 -14.08 -32.22
CA SER A 249 -0.98 -15.43 -31.64
C SER A 249 0.32 -16.23 -31.84
N ALA A 250 1.10 -15.96 -32.89
CA ALA A 250 2.43 -16.54 -33.08
C ALA A 250 3.50 -15.85 -32.20
N ALA A 251 3.32 -14.56 -31.89
CA ALA A 251 4.20 -13.81 -30.99
C ALA A 251 3.88 -14.04 -29.49
N ALA A 252 2.65 -14.43 -29.15
CA ALA A 252 2.26 -14.86 -27.80
C ALA A 252 2.88 -16.22 -27.40
N SER A 253 3.33 -17.02 -28.36
CA SER A 253 4.10 -18.24 -28.13
C SER A 253 5.54 -18.01 -27.64
N GLY A 254 5.96 -16.75 -27.49
CA GLY A 254 7.35 -16.38 -27.21
C GLY A 254 7.72 -16.13 -25.74
N ARG A 255 6.75 -16.02 -24.81
CA ARG A 255 7.03 -15.61 -23.41
C ARG A 255 6.35 -16.50 -22.35
N THR A 256 6.39 -17.82 -22.57
CA THR A 256 5.93 -18.81 -21.57
C THR A 256 7.04 -19.15 -20.59
N VAL A 257 6.71 -19.37 -19.32
CA VAL A 257 7.66 -19.92 -18.33
C VAL A 257 7.43 -21.42 -18.21
N SER A 258 8.50 -22.20 -18.31
CA SER A 258 8.41 -23.67 -18.23
C SER A 258 9.49 -24.25 -17.33
N GLY A 259 9.17 -25.36 -16.68
CA GLY A 259 10.08 -25.96 -15.71
C GLY A 259 9.59 -27.31 -15.18
N ARG A 260 10.37 -27.86 -14.24
CA ARG A 260 10.11 -29.15 -13.60
C ARG A 260 10.01 -28.98 -12.09
N ILE A 261 8.95 -29.53 -11.51
CA ILE A 261 8.72 -29.54 -10.07
C ILE A 261 9.03 -30.91 -9.52
N VAL A 262 9.79 -30.94 -8.42
CA VAL A 262 10.16 -32.15 -7.69
C VAL A 262 9.87 -31.95 -6.21
N LEU A 263 9.35 -32.99 -5.57
CA LEU A 263 9.18 -33.03 -4.11
C LEU A 263 10.45 -33.56 -3.45
N ALA A 264 10.98 -32.85 -2.45
CA ALA A 264 12.15 -33.31 -1.71
C ALA A 264 11.86 -34.65 -0.99
N PRO A 265 12.80 -35.61 -0.96
CA PRO A 265 12.62 -36.90 -0.30
C PRO A 265 12.17 -36.81 1.17
N ALA A 266 12.63 -35.78 1.89
CA ALA A 266 12.27 -35.54 3.29
C ALA A 266 10.78 -35.20 3.52
N LEU A 267 10.07 -34.72 2.49
CA LEU A 267 8.66 -34.32 2.56
C LEU A 267 7.72 -35.34 1.89
N GLN A 268 8.26 -36.38 1.23
CA GLN A 268 7.46 -37.44 0.59
C GLN A 268 6.58 -38.21 1.58
N SER A 269 7.04 -38.39 2.82
CA SER A 269 6.27 -39.06 3.88
C SER A 269 5.15 -38.19 4.49
N GLN A 270 5.15 -36.88 4.22
CA GLN A 270 4.18 -35.93 4.76
C GLN A 270 3.15 -35.46 3.73
N ALA A 271 3.37 -35.79 2.45
CA ALA A 271 2.50 -35.47 1.32
C ALA A 271 1.67 -36.69 0.92
N SER A 272 0.35 -36.50 0.78
CA SER A 272 -0.54 -37.53 0.27
C SER A 272 -0.62 -37.46 -1.26
N PRO A 273 -0.75 -38.59 -1.98
CA PRO A 273 -0.94 -38.58 -3.45
C PRO A 273 -2.19 -37.83 -3.92
N ASP A 274 -3.16 -37.63 -3.03
CA ASP A 274 -4.40 -36.89 -3.25
C ASP A 274 -4.30 -35.39 -2.94
N ASP A 275 -3.22 -34.93 -2.33
CA ASP A 275 -3.04 -33.52 -2.01
C ASP A 275 -2.95 -32.68 -3.28
N THR A 276 -3.46 -31.45 -3.20
CA THR A 276 -3.55 -30.56 -4.34
C THR A 276 -2.26 -29.74 -4.48
N LEU A 277 -1.59 -29.88 -5.62
CA LEU A 277 -0.43 -29.11 -6.01
C LEU A 277 -0.88 -27.84 -6.77
N PHE A 278 -0.60 -26.69 -6.22
CA PHE A 278 -0.74 -25.38 -6.85
C PHE A 278 0.61 -24.89 -7.35
N VAL A 279 0.74 -24.76 -8.66
CA VAL A 279 1.89 -24.13 -9.30
C VAL A 279 1.51 -22.71 -9.63
N PHE A 280 2.27 -21.74 -9.15
CA PHE A 280 1.97 -20.33 -9.37
C PHE A 280 3.20 -19.53 -9.78
N ALA A 281 2.99 -18.51 -10.60
CA ALA A 281 4.00 -17.49 -10.84
C ALA A 281 3.60 -16.22 -10.10
N ARG A 282 4.51 -15.70 -9.27
CA ARG A 282 4.38 -14.40 -8.63
C ARG A 282 5.41 -13.44 -9.19
N PRO A 283 5.11 -12.15 -9.35
CA PRO A 283 6.11 -11.17 -9.73
C PRO A 283 7.18 -11.07 -8.63
N THR A 284 8.42 -10.78 -9.01
CA THR A 284 9.50 -10.48 -8.04
C THR A 284 9.33 -9.09 -7.40
N LEU A 285 8.48 -8.24 -7.98
CA LEU A 285 8.23 -6.86 -7.63
C LEU A 285 6.71 -6.62 -7.51
N GLY A 286 6.24 -6.15 -6.35
CA GLY A 286 4.83 -5.81 -6.12
C GLY A 286 4.04 -6.88 -5.36
N SER A 287 2.74 -7.02 -5.70
CA SER A 287 1.78 -7.83 -4.94
C SER A 287 2.22 -9.29 -4.78
N ARG A 288 2.03 -9.86 -3.58
CA ARG A 288 2.23 -11.29 -3.28
C ARG A 288 1.17 -12.20 -3.93
N MET A 289 0.21 -11.63 -4.65
CA MET A 289 -0.83 -12.36 -5.35
C MET A 289 -0.24 -13.11 -6.56
N PRO A 290 -0.57 -14.39 -6.75
CA PRO A 290 -0.12 -15.16 -7.91
C PRO A 290 -0.81 -14.66 -9.20
N VAL A 291 -0.02 -14.51 -10.26
CA VAL A 291 -0.48 -14.00 -11.57
C VAL A 291 -1.02 -15.13 -12.45
N ALA A 292 -0.44 -16.32 -12.33
CA ALA A 292 -0.93 -17.54 -12.94
C ALA A 292 -1.01 -18.64 -11.87
N LEU A 293 -2.06 -19.46 -11.94
CA LEU A 293 -2.28 -20.57 -11.01
C LEU A 293 -2.68 -21.83 -11.79
N LEU A 294 -1.87 -22.88 -11.66
CA LEU A 294 -2.13 -24.20 -12.23
C LEU A 294 -2.37 -25.19 -11.08
N ARG A 295 -3.53 -25.84 -11.10
CA ARG A 295 -3.92 -26.85 -10.11
C ARG A 295 -3.67 -28.26 -10.64
N LYS A 296 -2.88 -29.05 -9.93
CA LYS A 296 -2.50 -30.45 -10.21
C LYS A 296 -2.54 -31.29 -8.93
N LYS A 297 -2.22 -32.58 -9.01
CA LYS A 297 -2.15 -33.46 -7.83
C LYS A 297 -0.71 -33.86 -7.54
N VAL A 298 -0.41 -34.19 -6.29
CA VAL A 298 0.93 -34.66 -5.88
C VAL A 298 1.34 -35.94 -6.60
N ARG A 299 0.39 -36.83 -6.92
CA ARG A 299 0.64 -38.04 -7.73
C ARG A 299 1.22 -37.78 -9.13
N ASP A 300 1.08 -36.56 -9.64
CA ASP A 300 1.57 -36.18 -10.98
C ASP A 300 3.05 -35.72 -10.94
N LEU A 301 3.70 -35.74 -9.77
CA LEU A 301 5.11 -35.40 -9.61
C LEU A 301 6.03 -36.58 -10.00
N PRO A 302 7.17 -36.32 -10.67
CA PRO A 302 7.69 -35.03 -11.11
C PRO A 302 6.90 -34.46 -12.30
N LEU A 303 6.43 -33.22 -12.17
CA LEU A 303 5.57 -32.58 -13.17
C LEU A 303 6.38 -31.55 -13.97
N GLU A 304 6.25 -31.61 -15.29
CA GLU A 304 6.64 -30.51 -16.17
C GLU A 304 5.49 -29.53 -16.31
N PHE A 305 5.72 -28.27 -15.93
CA PHE A 305 4.72 -27.22 -15.99
C PHE A 305 5.05 -26.21 -17.09
N ARG A 306 3.99 -25.62 -17.65
CA ARG A 306 4.07 -24.47 -18.55
C ARG A 306 3.04 -23.46 -18.07
N LEU A 307 3.49 -22.24 -17.80
CA LEU A 307 2.65 -21.11 -17.45
C LEU A 307 2.68 -20.12 -18.61
N ASP A 308 1.49 -19.72 -19.03
CA ASP A 308 1.27 -18.76 -20.11
C ASP A 308 0.19 -17.74 -19.73
N ASP A 309 0.01 -16.73 -20.57
CA ASP A 309 -0.92 -15.63 -20.34
C ASP A 309 -2.40 -16.05 -20.36
N SER A 310 -2.73 -17.20 -20.93
CA SER A 310 -4.10 -17.73 -20.96
C SER A 310 -4.56 -18.23 -19.59
N MET A 311 -3.62 -18.42 -18.66
CA MET A 311 -3.87 -18.85 -17.28
C MET A 311 -3.93 -17.68 -16.29
N ALA A 312 -3.90 -16.44 -16.77
CA ALA A 312 -4.00 -15.25 -15.93
C ALA A 312 -5.42 -15.11 -15.36
N MET A 313 -5.54 -15.09 -14.03
CA MET A 313 -6.84 -14.92 -13.35
C MET A 313 -7.36 -13.48 -13.36
N VAL A 314 -6.50 -12.51 -13.69
CA VAL A 314 -6.83 -11.08 -13.76
C VAL A 314 -6.69 -10.64 -15.21
N PRO A 315 -7.75 -10.07 -15.84
CA PRO A 315 -7.71 -9.66 -17.24
C PRO A 315 -6.62 -8.64 -17.59
N ASP A 316 -6.14 -7.90 -16.60
CA ASP A 316 -5.21 -6.77 -16.78
C ASP A 316 -3.76 -7.08 -16.36
N ILE A 317 -3.45 -8.30 -15.86
CA ILE A 317 -2.09 -8.68 -15.44
C ILE A 317 -1.69 -10.00 -16.10
N HIS A 318 -0.86 -9.91 -17.13
CA HIS A 318 -0.33 -11.06 -17.87
C HIS A 318 1.09 -11.42 -17.45
N LEU A 319 1.44 -12.70 -17.57
CA LEU A 319 2.79 -13.20 -17.29
C LEU A 319 3.81 -12.53 -18.23
N SER A 320 3.45 -12.33 -19.50
CA SER A 320 4.26 -11.66 -20.52
C SER A 320 4.51 -10.17 -20.28
N ALA A 321 3.74 -9.53 -19.40
CA ALA A 321 3.93 -8.13 -19.02
C ALA A 321 4.97 -7.96 -17.89
N LEU A 322 5.46 -9.06 -17.31
CA LEU A 322 6.43 -9.07 -16.23
C LEU A 322 7.84 -9.36 -16.78
N SER A 323 8.86 -8.73 -16.21
CA SER A 323 10.26 -8.96 -16.59
C SER A 323 10.87 -10.16 -15.86
N ALA A 324 10.52 -10.34 -14.58
CA ALA A 324 10.96 -11.44 -13.76
C ALA A 324 9.84 -11.91 -12.81
N VAL A 325 9.79 -13.22 -12.61
CA VAL A 325 8.81 -13.89 -11.75
C VAL A 325 9.52 -14.90 -10.86
N VAL A 326 8.98 -15.12 -9.66
CA VAL A 326 9.31 -16.29 -8.85
C VAL A 326 8.23 -17.32 -9.12
N VAL A 327 8.62 -18.53 -9.49
CA VAL A 327 7.69 -19.63 -9.64
C VAL A 327 7.66 -20.41 -8.34
N GLY A 328 6.48 -20.54 -7.75
CA GLY A 328 6.24 -21.32 -6.56
C GLY A 328 5.43 -22.57 -6.86
N ALA A 329 5.68 -23.62 -6.10
CA ALA A 329 4.87 -24.83 -6.04
C ALA A 329 4.45 -25.05 -4.60
N ARG A 330 3.13 -25.11 -4.34
CA ARG A 330 2.57 -25.35 -3.01
C ARG A 330 1.68 -26.59 -3.02
N ILE A 331 1.85 -27.46 -2.05
CA ILE A 331 0.96 -28.59 -1.78
C ILE A 331 0.03 -28.17 -0.65
N SER A 332 -1.25 -28.02 -0.96
CA SER A 332 -2.30 -27.76 0.01
C SER A 332 -3.06 -29.05 0.32
N LYS A 333 -3.19 -29.35 1.62
CA LYS A 333 -4.02 -30.45 2.13
C LYS A 333 -5.51 -30.09 2.16
N ARG A 334 -5.82 -28.79 2.17
CA ARG A 334 -7.18 -28.25 2.26
C ARG A 334 -7.82 -27.98 0.89
N GLY A 335 -7.03 -28.03 -0.18
CA GLY A 335 -7.51 -27.95 -1.57
C GLY A 335 -7.74 -26.52 -2.07
N ASP A 336 -7.34 -25.52 -1.30
CA ASP A 336 -7.45 -24.09 -1.61
C ASP A 336 -6.09 -23.47 -1.96
N ALA A 337 -6.11 -22.39 -2.74
CA ALA A 337 -4.91 -21.71 -3.24
C ALA A 337 -4.28 -20.74 -2.22
N THR A 338 -4.94 -20.49 -1.09
CA THR A 338 -4.46 -19.60 -0.04
C THR A 338 -3.44 -20.30 0.86
N PRO A 339 -2.36 -19.62 1.30
CA PRO A 339 -1.35 -20.24 2.14
C PRO A 339 -1.89 -20.54 3.54
N HIS A 340 -1.77 -21.78 3.97
CA HIS A 340 -2.12 -22.23 5.31
C HIS A 340 -0.91 -22.84 6.04
N ALA A 341 -0.92 -22.73 7.37
CA ALA A 341 0.04 -23.43 8.23
C ALA A 341 -0.09 -24.96 8.02
N GLY A 342 1.03 -25.62 7.74
CA GLY A 342 1.11 -27.04 7.42
C GLY A 342 1.14 -27.36 5.92
N ASP A 343 1.01 -26.37 5.04
CA ASP A 343 1.21 -26.54 3.60
C ASP A 343 2.71 -26.67 3.27
N MET A 344 3.04 -27.46 2.26
CA MET A 344 4.44 -27.58 1.79
C MET A 344 4.67 -26.65 0.62
N GLU A 345 5.73 -25.85 0.64
CA GLU A 345 6.07 -24.89 -0.41
C GLU A 345 7.51 -25.07 -0.92
N GLY A 346 7.70 -24.83 -2.21
CA GLY A 346 8.98 -24.66 -2.87
C GLY A 346 8.95 -23.45 -3.77
N LEU A 347 9.96 -22.58 -3.67
CA LEU A 347 10.09 -21.37 -4.47
C LEU A 347 11.34 -21.45 -5.33
N SER A 348 11.24 -21.02 -6.59
CA SER A 348 12.41 -20.82 -7.43
C SER A 348 13.15 -19.53 -7.05
N ALA A 349 14.40 -19.41 -7.50
CA ALA A 349 15.03 -18.09 -7.62
C ALA A 349 14.21 -17.21 -8.61
N PRO A 350 14.37 -15.87 -8.56
CA PRO A 350 13.85 -14.97 -9.59
C PRO A 350 14.24 -15.44 -10.99
N VAL A 351 13.26 -15.75 -11.85
CA VAL A 351 13.47 -16.17 -13.24
C VAL A 351 12.87 -15.16 -14.20
N THR A 352 13.58 -14.89 -15.30
CA THR A 352 13.11 -14.01 -16.36
C THR A 352 11.91 -14.64 -17.07
N VAL A 353 10.90 -13.85 -17.42
CA VAL A 353 9.75 -14.36 -18.18
C VAL A 353 10.21 -14.82 -19.57
N GLY A 354 9.91 -16.08 -19.91
CA GLY A 354 10.47 -16.79 -21.06
C GLY A 354 11.52 -17.85 -20.70
N ALA A 355 11.89 -17.98 -19.42
CA ALA A 355 12.80 -19.02 -18.95
C ALA A 355 12.22 -20.44 -19.19
N ARG A 356 13.08 -21.32 -19.66
CA ARG A 356 12.84 -22.77 -19.82
C ARG A 356 13.69 -23.51 -18.79
N ASP A 357 13.27 -24.71 -18.39
CA ASP A 357 14.00 -25.59 -17.47
C ASP A 357 14.11 -25.09 -16.01
N VAL A 358 13.12 -24.32 -15.53
CA VAL A 358 13.09 -23.88 -14.12
C VAL A 358 12.88 -25.07 -13.20
N LYS A 359 13.90 -25.43 -12.41
CA LYS A 359 13.80 -26.50 -11.41
C LYS A 359 13.28 -25.96 -10.09
N ILE A 360 12.17 -26.50 -9.62
CA ILE A 360 11.56 -26.14 -8.33
C ILE A 360 11.58 -27.38 -7.45
N THR A 361 12.20 -27.25 -6.28
CA THR A 361 12.17 -28.29 -5.26
C THR A 361 11.31 -27.83 -4.10
N ILE A 362 10.28 -28.61 -3.76
CA ILE A 362 9.44 -28.36 -2.58
C ILE A 362 10.22 -28.84 -1.35
N THR A 363 10.64 -27.90 -0.50
CA THR A 363 11.56 -28.15 0.61
C THR A 363 11.08 -27.60 1.95
N GLU A 364 10.14 -26.66 1.96
CA GLU A 364 9.73 -25.95 3.17
C GLU A 364 8.30 -26.34 3.57
N VAL A 365 8.03 -26.40 4.89
CA VAL A 365 6.68 -26.51 5.44
C VAL A 365 6.33 -25.17 6.05
N LEU A 366 5.25 -24.55 5.55
CA LEU A 366 4.71 -23.30 6.04
C LEU A 366 4.28 -23.46 7.50
N LYS A 367 4.77 -22.58 8.37
CA LYS A 367 4.45 -22.59 9.81
C LYS A 367 3.27 -21.68 10.15
#